data_AF-A0A951YX91-F1
#
_entry.id   AF-A0A951YX91-F1
#
_cell.length_a   1.000
_cell.length_b   1.000
_cell.length_c   1.000
_cell.angle_alpha   90.00
_cell.angle_beta   90.00
_cell.angle_gamma   90.00
#
_symmetry.space_group_name_H-M   'P 1'
#
loop_
_entity.id
_entity.type
_entity.pdbx_description
1 polymer ?
#
loop_
_entity_poly.entity_id
_entity_poly.type
_entity_poly.pdbx_seq_one_letter_code
_entity_poly.pdbx_strand_id
1 'polypeptide(L)'
;MSAVLAAPGAIRVFLAFASGYFMSFGLRSVNAVIAPELVAEFGLTNAQLGSLSATYFLAFASVQIPLGVLLDRFGSLATTVPVQVALPLIGWRGVFAIAALLLVATSAAIFFALPADEPVPQGRHGESPWSVYRQVFRDRYFWRFGVVSFTVQASFVAFQSLWIGPWLRRVLAMNAGDAAQAMFLFNFVLTLGYLGLGLAVPHFARRGWTTLHVVATGTFLMPAIELAMVFASGAHTWLLWIGLAIAATCHSLSRRRT
;
A
#
# COMPACT_ATOMS: atom_id res chain seq x y z
N MET A 1 1.95 7.03 32.87
CA MET A 1 1.25 8.08 32.11
C MET A 1 2.03 8.33 30.83
N SER A 2 1.48 7.95 29.68
CA SER A 2 2.11 8.14 28.37
C SER A 2 2.24 9.63 28.07
N ALA A 3 3.47 10.09 27.82
CA ALA A 3 3.72 11.45 27.35
C ALA A 3 3.12 11.62 25.95
N VAL A 4 1.87 12.07 25.88
CA VAL A 4 1.25 12.52 24.64
C VAL A 4 2.05 13.72 24.17
N LEU A 5 2.68 13.61 22.99
CA LEU A 5 3.43 14.71 22.38
C LEU A 5 2.55 15.96 22.34
N ALA A 6 3.11 17.10 22.80
CA ALA A 6 2.46 18.38 22.63
C ALA A 6 2.13 18.61 21.15
N ALA A 7 0.98 19.23 20.84
CA ALA A 7 0.47 19.39 19.48
C ALA A 7 1.51 19.83 18.42
N PRO A 8 2.44 20.77 18.69
CA PRO A 8 3.47 21.15 17.72
C PRO A 8 4.45 20.02 17.39
N GLY A 9 4.80 19.19 18.38
CA GLY A 9 5.69 18.04 18.20
C GLY A 9 5.02 16.92 17.42
N ALA A 10 3.74 16.65 17.71
CA ALA A 10 2.95 15.68 16.96
C ALA A 10 2.81 16.05 15.48
N ILE A 11 2.58 17.33 15.18
CA ILE A 11 2.47 17.84 13.80
C ILE A 11 3.78 17.64 13.03
N ARG A 12 4.93 17.96 13.61
CA ARG A 12 6.24 17.78 12.94
C ARG A 12 6.52 16.31 12.61
N VAL A 13 6.25 15.42 13.56
CA VAL A 13 6.41 13.97 13.37
C VAL A 13 5.46 13.49 12.27
N PHE A 14 4.18 13.89 12.33
CA PHE A 14 3.20 13.56 11.30
C PHE A 14 3.64 14.01 9.89
N LEU A 15 4.08 15.26 9.74
CA LEU A 15 4.52 15.80 8.46
C LEU A 15 5.75 15.07 7.89
N ALA A 16 6.67 14.63 8.74
CA ALA A 16 7.84 13.86 8.32
C ALA A 16 7.45 12.45 7.79
N PHE A 17 6.55 11.76 8.48
CA PHE A 17 6.06 10.46 7.99
C PHE A 17 5.17 10.59 6.75
N ALA A 18 4.31 11.62 6.72
CA ALA A 18 3.45 11.90 5.57
C ALA A 18 4.27 12.22 4.31
N SER A 19 5.34 13.02 4.42
CA SER A 19 6.21 13.35 3.29
C SER A 19 7.01 12.14 2.80
N GLY A 20 7.53 11.31 3.70
CA GLY A 20 8.17 10.05 3.34
C GLY A 20 7.21 9.10 2.61
N TYR A 21 5.97 9.00 3.07
CA TYR A 21 4.94 8.18 2.43
C TYR A 21 4.52 8.72 1.05
N PHE A 22 4.34 10.04 0.95
CA PHE A 22 4.07 10.71 -0.32
C PHE A 22 5.20 10.48 -1.32
N MET A 23 6.46 10.62 -0.88
CA MET A 23 7.64 10.36 -1.72
C MET A 23 7.68 8.89 -2.18
N SER A 24 7.46 7.93 -1.28
CA SER A 24 7.41 6.51 -1.61
C SER A 24 6.34 6.20 -2.65
N PHE A 25 5.15 6.78 -2.51
CA PHE A 25 4.07 6.59 -3.47
C PHE A 25 4.33 7.30 -4.79
N GLY A 26 4.94 8.49 -4.74
CA GLY A 26 5.45 9.22 -5.90
C GLY A 26 6.44 8.36 -6.70
N LEU A 27 7.44 7.78 -6.04
CA LEU A 27 8.42 6.89 -6.68
C LEU A 27 7.76 5.63 -7.27
N ARG A 28 6.76 5.04 -6.60
CA ARG A 28 5.98 3.93 -7.16
C ARG A 28 5.15 4.33 -8.38
N SER A 29 4.69 5.59 -8.45
CA SER A 29 3.99 6.13 -9.61
C SER A 29 4.91 6.40 -10.80
N VAL A 30 6.20 6.65 -10.57
CA VAL A 30 7.21 6.81 -11.63
C VAL A 30 7.34 5.54 -12.47
N ASN A 31 7.27 4.35 -11.86
CA ASN A 31 7.26 3.09 -12.60
C ASN A 31 6.10 3.00 -13.60
N ALA A 32 4.94 3.57 -13.27
CA ALA A 32 3.80 3.64 -14.18
C ALA A 32 3.98 4.68 -15.29
N VAL A 33 4.82 5.70 -15.06
CA VAL A 33 5.17 6.74 -16.03
C VAL A 33 6.20 6.22 -17.04
N ILE A 34 7.14 5.36 -16.62
CA ILE A 34 8.20 4.76 -17.48
C ILE A 34 7.70 3.50 -18.21
N ALA A 35 6.68 2.82 -17.67
CA ALA A 35 6.12 1.60 -18.27
C ALA A 35 5.83 1.71 -19.79
N PRO A 36 5.24 2.80 -20.35
CA PRO A 36 4.95 2.90 -21.78
C PRO A 36 6.19 2.92 -22.68
N GLU A 37 7.29 3.52 -22.21
CA GLU A 37 8.57 3.54 -22.93
C GLU A 37 9.14 2.13 -23.00
N LEU A 38 9.08 1.38 -21.89
CA LEU A 38 9.43 -0.04 -21.85
C LEU A 38 8.52 -0.88 -22.77
N VAL A 39 7.22 -0.59 -22.84
CA VAL A 39 6.30 -1.31 -23.77
C VAL A 39 6.68 -1.08 -25.23
N ALA A 40 6.99 0.17 -25.59
CA ALA A 40 7.38 0.54 -26.94
C ALA A 40 8.74 -0.08 -27.32
N GLU A 41 9.67 -0.17 -26.37
CA GLU A 41 11.00 -0.75 -26.55
C GLU A 41 10.97 -2.29 -26.61
N PHE A 42 10.13 -2.94 -25.81
CA PHE A 42 10.04 -4.41 -25.71
C PHE A 42 8.90 -5.04 -26.54
N GLY A 43 8.08 -4.26 -27.25
CA GLY A 43 7.00 -4.76 -28.12
C GLY A 43 5.89 -5.54 -27.38
N LEU A 44 5.70 -5.27 -26.09
CA LEU A 44 4.80 -6.05 -25.24
C LEU A 44 3.33 -5.70 -25.50
N THR A 45 2.47 -6.70 -25.64
CA THR A 45 1.03 -6.47 -25.77
C THR A 45 0.40 -6.11 -24.43
N ASN A 46 -0.71 -5.36 -24.46
CA ASN A 46 -1.46 -4.98 -23.25
C ASN A 46 -1.91 -6.20 -22.40
N ALA A 47 -2.13 -7.35 -23.03
CA ALA A 47 -2.48 -8.60 -22.35
C ALA A 47 -1.31 -9.19 -21.57
N GLN A 48 -0.09 -9.14 -22.11
CA GLN A 48 1.12 -9.68 -21.47
C GLN A 48 1.50 -8.91 -20.21
N LEU A 49 1.29 -7.60 -20.20
CA LEU A 49 1.53 -6.76 -19.02
C LEU A 49 0.50 -7.01 -17.92
N GLY A 50 -0.77 -7.22 -18.31
CA GLY A 50 -1.80 -7.67 -17.38
C GLY A 50 -1.47 -9.04 -16.76
N SER A 51 -0.96 -9.98 -17.57
CA SER A 51 -0.51 -11.27 -17.04
C SER A 51 0.71 -11.15 -16.14
N LEU A 52 1.65 -10.23 -16.41
CA LEU A 52 2.83 -10.03 -15.56
C LEU A 52 2.44 -9.49 -14.18
N SER A 53 1.56 -8.49 -14.12
CA SER A 53 1.03 -7.97 -12.87
C SER A 53 0.21 -9.02 -12.13
N ALA A 54 -0.63 -9.80 -12.82
CA ALA A 54 -1.41 -10.88 -12.22
C ALA A 54 -0.50 -11.97 -11.64
N THR A 55 0.57 -12.37 -12.34
CA THR A 55 1.56 -13.34 -11.85
C THR A 55 2.30 -12.82 -10.63
N TYR A 56 2.66 -11.53 -10.58
CA TYR A 56 3.25 -10.91 -9.39
C TYR A 56 2.32 -11.02 -8.18
N PHE A 57 1.04 -10.66 -8.33
CA PHE A 57 0.08 -10.75 -7.22
C PHE A 57 -0.24 -12.20 -6.83
N LEU A 58 -0.30 -13.13 -7.79
CA LEU A 58 -0.47 -14.56 -7.53
C LEU A 58 0.72 -15.15 -6.77
N ALA A 59 1.95 -14.83 -7.18
CA ALA A 59 3.16 -15.24 -6.48
C ALA A 59 3.23 -14.62 -5.08
N PHE A 60 2.86 -13.34 -4.96
CA PHE A 60 2.80 -12.68 -3.66
C PHE A 60 1.75 -13.32 -2.73
N ALA A 61 0.55 -13.61 -3.24
CA ALA A 61 -0.52 -14.24 -2.49
C ALA A 61 -0.20 -15.71 -2.13
N SER A 62 0.40 -16.46 -3.05
CA SER A 62 0.79 -17.85 -2.81
C SER A 62 1.91 -17.97 -1.79
N VAL A 63 2.81 -16.99 -1.74
CA VAL A 63 3.86 -16.89 -0.72
C VAL A 63 3.28 -16.38 0.61
N GLN A 64 2.28 -15.51 0.62
CA GLN A 64 1.69 -14.98 1.86
C GLN A 64 1.13 -16.05 2.81
N ILE A 65 0.58 -17.16 2.31
CA ILE A 65 0.07 -18.23 3.19
C ILE A 65 1.22 -18.97 3.92
N PRO A 66 2.25 -19.51 3.23
CA PRO A 66 3.46 -20.03 3.86
C PRO A 66 4.15 -19.02 4.77
N LEU A 67 4.31 -17.77 4.31
CA LEU A 67 4.99 -16.72 5.07
C LEU A 67 4.18 -16.32 6.29
N GLY A 68 2.85 -16.28 6.21
CA GLY A 68 1.94 -16.07 7.33
C GLY A 68 2.02 -17.19 8.36
N VAL A 69 2.05 -18.46 7.93
CA VAL A 69 2.22 -19.61 8.84
C VAL A 69 3.62 -19.62 9.47
N LEU A 70 4.67 -19.28 8.70
CA LEU A 70 6.03 -19.13 9.24
C LEU A 70 6.11 -17.97 10.22
N LEU A 71 5.48 -16.83 9.91
CA LEU A 71 5.42 -15.69 10.79
C LEU A 71 4.57 -16.00 12.03
N ASP A 72 3.49 -16.74 11.95
CA ASP A 72 2.72 -17.10 13.14
C ASP A 72 3.50 -18.07 14.03
N ARG A 73 4.20 -19.06 13.45
CA ARG A 73 5.00 -20.04 14.20
C ARG A 73 6.31 -19.48 14.75
N PHE A 74 7.00 -18.61 13.99
CA PHE A 74 8.34 -18.12 14.33
C PHE A 74 8.38 -16.61 14.52
N GLY A 75 7.61 -15.84 13.76
CA GLY A 75 7.64 -14.37 13.73
C GLY A 75 6.82 -13.67 14.83
N SER A 76 5.62 -14.14 15.20
CA SER A 76 4.79 -13.54 16.24
C SER A 76 5.52 -13.67 17.58
N LEU A 77 6.05 -14.86 17.87
CA LEU A 77 6.92 -15.14 19.00
C LEU A 77 8.28 -14.43 18.91
N ALA A 78 8.91 -14.30 17.74
CA ALA A 78 10.22 -13.63 17.62
C ALA A 78 10.16 -12.08 17.50
N THR A 79 8.99 -11.49 17.23
CA THR A 79 8.86 -10.02 17.15
C THR A 79 8.08 -9.45 18.33
N THR A 80 6.98 -10.06 18.74
CA THR A 80 6.20 -9.53 19.87
C THR A 80 6.87 -9.85 21.20
N VAL A 81 7.37 -11.07 21.42
CA VAL A 81 7.98 -11.45 22.70
C VAL A 81 9.26 -10.66 22.99
N PRO A 82 10.24 -10.50 22.06
CA PRO A 82 11.45 -9.75 22.37
C PRO A 82 11.16 -8.27 22.54
N VAL A 83 10.23 -7.68 21.79
CA VAL A 83 9.81 -6.28 21.99
C VAL A 83 9.10 -6.11 23.33
N GLN A 84 8.25 -7.07 23.72
CA GLN A 84 7.52 -7.03 25.00
C GLN A 84 8.46 -7.22 26.20
N VAL A 85 9.52 -8.02 26.06
CA VAL A 85 10.60 -8.19 27.05
C VAL A 85 11.56 -6.99 27.05
N ALA A 86 11.86 -6.41 25.89
CA ALA A 86 12.75 -5.26 25.76
C ALA A 86 12.10 -3.94 26.22
N LEU A 87 10.78 -3.80 26.06
CA LEU A 87 10.02 -2.61 26.48
C LEU A 87 10.29 -2.20 27.94
N PRO A 88 10.24 -3.09 28.95
CA PRO A 88 10.58 -2.74 30.32
C PRO A 88 12.09 -2.53 30.56
N LEU A 89 12.98 -3.12 29.75
CA LEU A 89 14.44 -3.06 29.94
C LEU A 89 15.08 -1.81 29.33
N ILE A 90 14.72 -1.49 28.09
CA ILE A 90 15.36 -0.43 27.29
C ILE A 90 14.37 0.66 26.85
N GLY A 91 13.10 0.52 27.24
CA GLY A 91 12.03 1.43 26.87
C GLY A 91 11.69 1.39 25.38
N TRP A 92 10.61 2.09 25.01
CA TRP A 92 10.22 2.21 23.60
C TRP A 92 11.32 2.86 22.74
N ARG A 93 12.06 3.84 23.30
CA ARG A 93 13.15 4.56 22.58
C ARG A 93 14.30 3.62 22.20
N GLY A 94 14.72 2.74 23.11
CA GLY A 94 15.78 1.77 22.85
C GLY A 94 15.37 0.76 21.77
N VAL A 95 14.12 0.28 21.82
CA VAL A 95 13.57 -0.61 20.79
C VAL A 95 13.62 0.04 19.40
N PHE A 96 13.19 1.31 19.27
CA PHE A 96 13.27 2.01 17.99
C PHE A 96 14.71 2.29 17.53
N ALA A 97 15.64 2.55 18.45
CA ALA A 97 17.05 2.75 18.11
C ALA A 97 17.69 1.47 17.53
N ILE A 98 17.44 0.32 18.15
CA ILE A 98 17.90 -0.98 17.64
C ILE A 98 17.29 -1.28 16.28
N ALA A 99 15.98 -1.05 16.12
CA ALA A 99 15.31 -1.24 14.83
C ALA A 99 15.92 -0.36 13.73
N ALA A 100 16.24 0.91 14.03
CA ALA A 100 16.92 1.80 13.09
C ALA A 100 18.32 1.30 12.70
N LEU A 101 19.09 0.79 13.68
CA LEU A 101 20.44 0.27 13.46
C LEU A 101 20.43 -0.98 12.59
N LEU A 102 19.47 -1.89 12.81
CA LEU A 102 19.25 -3.05 11.96
C LEU A 102 18.88 -2.64 10.52
N LEU A 103 18.00 -1.64 10.36
CA LEU A 103 17.66 -1.09 9.04
C LEU A 103 18.88 -0.55 8.29
N VAL A 104 19.74 0.22 8.97
CA VAL A 104 20.99 0.71 8.39
C VAL A 104 21.92 -0.45 8.02
N ALA A 105 22.04 -1.45 8.89
CA ALA A 105 22.86 -2.63 8.63
C ALA A 105 22.35 -3.43 7.43
N THR A 106 21.03 -3.62 7.30
CA THR A 106 20.42 -4.27 6.12
C THR A 106 20.63 -3.44 4.86
N SER A 107 20.45 -2.12 4.93
CA SER A 107 20.70 -1.24 3.78
C SER A 107 22.16 -1.30 3.33
N ALA A 108 23.11 -1.32 4.28
CA ALA A 108 24.53 -1.48 3.98
C ALA A 108 24.82 -2.87 3.40
N ALA A 109 24.24 -3.93 3.98
CA ALA A 109 24.40 -5.29 3.47
C ALA A 109 23.89 -5.42 2.03
N ILE A 110 22.73 -4.83 1.71
CA ILE A 110 22.23 -4.78 0.33
C ILE A 110 23.21 -4.00 -0.56
N PHE A 111 23.65 -2.82 -0.13
CA PHE A 111 24.56 -1.98 -0.91
C PHE A 111 25.90 -2.68 -1.22
N PHE A 112 26.44 -3.46 -0.28
CA PHE A 112 27.73 -4.13 -0.44
C PHE A 112 27.64 -5.56 -0.99
N ALA A 113 26.53 -6.28 -0.76
CA ALA A 113 26.37 -7.68 -1.16
C ALA A 113 25.55 -7.87 -2.44
N LEU A 114 24.86 -6.84 -2.94
CA LEU A 114 24.18 -6.91 -4.22
C LEU A 114 25.23 -7.00 -5.34
N PRO A 115 25.22 -8.05 -6.18
CA PRO A 115 26.13 -8.18 -7.30
C PRO A 115 26.02 -6.98 -8.25
N ALA A 116 27.11 -6.67 -8.97
CA ALA A 116 27.12 -5.59 -9.94
C ALA A 116 25.94 -5.67 -10.91
N ASP A 117 25.26 -4.54 -11.13
CA ASP A 117 24.08 -4.43 -11.97
C ASP A 117 24.33 -5.04 -13.35
N GLU A 118 23.32 -5.70 -13.92
CA GLU A 118 23.36 -6.08 -15.33
C GLU A 118 23.62 -4.84 -16.18
N PRO A 119 24.47 -4.92 -17.23
CA PRO A 119 24.75 -3.79 -18.09
C PRO A 119 23.44 -3.28 -18.71
N VAL A 120 22.91 -2.21 -18.13
CA VAL A 120 21.73 -1.51 -18.63
C VAL A 120 22.06 -0.97 -20.02
N PRO A 121 21.21 -1.19 -21.04
CA PRO A 121 21.38 -0.59 -22.36
C PRO A 121 21.68 0.90 -22.21
N GLN A 122 22.75 1.39 -22.84
CA GLN A 122 23.23 2.77 -22.66
C GLN A 122 22.18 3.79 -23.12
N GLY A 123 21.31 4.20 -22.21
CA GLY A 123 20.45 5.37 -22.37
C GLY A 123 21.27 6.65 -22.25
N ARG A 124 21.14 7.54 -23.26
CA ARG A 124 21.70 8.90 -23.41
C ARG A 124 22.58 9.38 -22.24
N HIS A 125 23.87 9.07 -22.29
CA HIS A 125 24.88 9.64 -21.39
C HIS A 125 24.96 11.17 -21.58
N GLY A 126 24.57 11.93 -20.56
CA GLY A 126 24.69 13.40 -20.52
C GLY A 126 23.62 14.11 -19.69
N GLU A 127 22.50 13.45 -19.40
CA GLU A 127 21.45 14.04 -18.57
C GLU A 127 21.65 13.70 -17.08
N SER A 128 21.66 14.73 -16.23
CA SER A 128 21.69 14.54 -14.78
C SER A 128 20.47 13.71 -14.34
N PRO A 129 20.61 12.69 -13.47
CA PRO A 129 19.46 11.97 -12.91
C PRO A 129 18.39 12.89 -12.30
N TRP A 130 18.80 14.07 -11.84
CA TRP A 130 17.93 15.12 -11.32
C TRP A 130 17.01 15.77 -12.37
N SER A 131 17.34 15.70 -13.66
CA SER A 131 16.49 16.23 -14.75
C SER A 131 15.16 15.47 -14.82
N VAL A 132 15.20 14.15 -14.63
CA VAL A 132 14.03 13.26 -14.64
C VAL A 132 13.11 13.58 -13.47
N TYR A 133 13.63 13.66 -12.25
CA TYR A 133 12.85 14.06 -11.07
C TYR A 133 12.23 15.45 -11.27
N ARG A 134 13.00 16.40 -11.80
CA ARG A 134 12.51 17.76 -12.06
C ARG A 134 11.40 17.79 -13.13
N GLN A 135 11.44 16.93 -14.14
CA GLN A 135 10.36 16.80 -15.11
C GLN A 135 9.08 16.26 -14.45
N VAL A 136 9.19 15.21 -13.64
CA VAL A 136 8.06 14.61 -12.91
C VAL A 136 7.41 15.63 -11.97
N PHE A 137 8.19 16.34 -11.15
CA PHE A 137 7.68 17.35 -10.23
C PHE A 137 7.15 18.61 -10.93
N ARG A 138 7.48 18.84 -12.21
CA ARG A 138 6.89 19.92 -13.01
C ARG A 138 5.57 19.52 -13.69
N ASP A 139 5.27 18.24 -13.77
CA ASP A 139 4.06 17.77 -14.44
C ASP A 139 2.80 18.04 -13.58
N ARG A 140 1.84 18.76 -14.16
CA ARG A 140 0.54 19.03 -13.54
C ARG A 140 -0.27 17.76 -13.33
N TYR A 141 -0.08 16.76 -14.19
CA TYR A 141 -0.72 15.46 -14.02
C TYR A 141 -0.18 14.74 -12.78
N PHE A 142 1.14 14.73 -12.58
CA PHE A 142 1.77 14.14 -11.41
C PHE A 142 1.17 14.71 -10.11
N TRP A 143 1.05 16.03 -9.99
CA TRP A 143 0.46 16.64 -8.80
C TRP A 143 -1.03 16.33 -8.63
N ARG A 144 -1.81 16.36 -9.71
CA ARG A 144 -3.25 16.03 -9.65
C ARG A 144 -3.48 14.59 -9.22
N PHE A 145 -2.76 13.64 -9.81
CA PHE A 145 -2.91 12.23 -9.49
C PHE A 145 -2.25 11.86 -8.17
N GLY A 146 -1.03 12.33 -7.93
CA GLY A 146 -0.26 12.08 -6.72
C GLY A 146 -0.97 12.56 -5.46
N VAL A 147 -1.59 13.75 -5.47
CA VAL A 147 -2.38 14.24 -4.33
C VAL A 147 -3.63 13.39 -4.13
N VAL A 148 -4.41 13.11 -5.18
CA VAL A 148 -5.62 12.29 -5.07
C VAL A 148 -5.30 10.88 -4.58
N SER A 149 -4.29 10.22 -5.16
CA SER A 149 -3.83 8.91 -4.74
C SER A 149 -3.30 8.92 -3.32
N PHE A 150 -2.50 9.91 -2.94
CA PHE A 150 -2.02 10.03 -1.56
C PHE A 150 -3.18 10.18 -0.58
N THR A 151 -4.14 11.06 -0.85
CA THR A 151 -5.30 11.26 0.03
C THR A 151 -6.12 9.99 0.16
N VAL A 152 -6.50 9.35 -0.96
CA VAL A 152 -7.31 8.13 -0.91
C VAL A 152 -6.57 7.00 -0.18
N GLN A 153 -5.29 6.83 -0.48
CA GLN A 153 -4.51 5.72 0.06
C GLN A 153 -4.16 5.94 1.54
N ALA A 154 -3.84 7.19 1.94
CA ALA A 154 -3.64 7.55 3.34
C ALA A 154 -4.94 7.40 4.17
N SER A 155 -6.09 7.83 3.62
CA SER A 155 -7.40 7.62 4.26
C SER A 155 -7.67 6.13 4.46
N PHE A 156 -7.50 5.32 3.41
CA PHE A 156 -7.70 3.88 3.49
C PHE A 156 -6.80 3.22 4.54
N VAL A 157 -5.50 3.51 4.52
CA VAL A 157 -4.55 2.94 5.50
C VAL A 157 -4.88 3.39 6.92
N ALA A 158 -5.28 4.65 7.12
CA ALA A 158 -5.71 5.14 8.43
C ALA A 158 -6.97 4.40 8.92
N PHE A 159 -7.97 4.23 8.05
CA PHE A 159 -9.18 3.49 8.39
C PHE A 159 -8.89 2.02 8.68
N GLN A 160 -8.08 1.37 7.84
CA GLN A 160 -7.73 -0.05 7.95
C GLN A 160 -6.84 -0.35 9.17
N SER A 161 -5.83 0.48 9.47
CA SER A 161 -4.84 0.13 10.50
C SER A 161 -5.19 0.68 11.88
N LEU A 162 -5.87 1.83 11.95
CA LEU A 162 -6.14 2.52 13.22
C LEU A 162 -7.60 2.42 13.65
N TRP A 163 -8.55 2.48 12.70
CA TRP A 163 -9.97 2.66 13.02
C TRP A 163 -10.81 1.40 12.97
N ILE A 164 -10.50 0.42 12.09
CA ILE A 164 -11.32 -0.79 11.94
C ILE A 164 -11.53 -1.52 13.27
N GLY A 165 -10.46 -1.73 14.04
CA GLY A 165 -10.51 -2.46 15.31
C GLY A 165 -11.32 -1.72 16.40
N PRO A 166 -11.05 -0.43 16.67
CA PRO A 166 -11.89 0.37 17.57
C PRO A 166 -13.34 0.51 17.11
N TRP A 167 -13.59 0.67 15.80
CA TRP A 167 -14.95 0.82 15.26
C TRP A 167 -15.77 -0.46 15.47
N LEU A 168 -15.21 -1.64 15.14
CA LEU A 168 -15.90 -2.93 15.36
C LEU A 168 -16.26 -3.14 16.83
N ARG A 169 -15.35 -2.80 17.75
CA ARG A 169 -15.58 -2.99 19.19
C ARG A 169 -16.47 -1.92 19.82
N ARG A 170 -16.39 -0.67 19.37
CA ARG A 170 -17.14 0.46 19.98
C ARG A 170 -18.50 0.70 19.35
N VAL A 171 -18.63 0.50 18.04
CA VAL A 171 -19.89 0.74 17.29
C VAL A 171 -20.74 -0.52 17.25
N LEU A 172 -20.12 -1.68 16.98
CA LEU A 172 -20.86 -2.96 16.90
C LEU A 172 -20.81 -3.78 18.18
N ALA A 173 -20.16 -3.27 19.24
CA ALA A 173 -19.96 -3.97 20.51
C ALA A 173 -19.37 -5.39 20.34
N MET A 174 -18.60 -5.62 19.28
CA MET A 174 -17.97 -6.92 19.02
C MET A 174 -16.92 -7.22 20.09
N ASN A 175 -16.82 -8.50 20.46
CA ASN A 175 -15.72 -8.96 21.30
C ASN A 175 -14.38 -8.90 20.52
N ALA A 176 -13.25 -9.07 21.21
CA ALA A 176 -11.93 -8.99 20.57
C ALA A 176 -11.69 -10.10 19.53
N GLY A 177 -12.28 -11.29 19.72
CA GLY A 177 -12.15 -12.43 18.81
C GLY A 177 -12.91 -12.19 17.50
N ASP A 178 -14.17 -11.80 17.58
CA ASP A 178 -15.03 -11.51 16.43
C ASP A 178 -14.47 -10.33 15.63
N ALA A 179 -13.97 -9.30 16.30
CA ALA A 179 -13.30 -8.17 15.65
C ALA A 179 -12.03 -8.61 14.91
N ALA A 180 -11.23 -9.51 15.49
CA ALA A 180 -10.04 -10.06 14.83
C ALA A 180 -10.42 -10.91 13.61
N GLN A 181 -11.46 -11.73 13.70
CA GLN A 181 -11.97 -12.51 12.56
C GLN A 181 -12.49 -11.60 11.44
N ALA A 182 -13.21 -10.53 11.77
CA ALA A 182 -13.68 -9.56 10.78
C ALA A 182 -12.50 -8.82 10.10
N MET A 183 -11.47 -8.45 10.85
CA MET A 183 -10.24 -7.85 10.31
C MET A 183 -9.45 -8.84 9.43
N PHE A 184 -9.38 -10.11 9.82
CA PHE A 184 -8.79 -11.17 9.00
C PHE A 184 -9.55 -11.30 7.68
N LEU A 185 -10.88 -11.43 7.74
CA LEU A 185 -11.72 -11.56 6.56
C LEU A 185 -11.63 -10.33 5.64
N PHE A 186 -11.57 -9.13 6.22
CA PHE A 186 -11.31 -7.90 5.48
C PHE A 186 -9.99 -7.98 4.69
N ASN A 187 -8.88 -8.35 5.33
CA ASN A 187 -7.57 -8.44 4.65
C ASN A 187 -7.52 -9.59 3.63
N PHE A 188 -8.22 -10.69 3.92
CA PHE A 188 -8.37 -11.81 3.00
C PHE A 188 -9.12 -11.39 1.73
N VAL A 189 -10.28 -10.73 1.88
CA VAL A 189 -11.04 -10.19 0.74
C VAL A 189 -10.27 -9.11 0.01
N LEU A 190 -9.54 -8.24 0.70
CA LEU A 190 -8.68 -7.24 0.06
C LEU A 190 -7.64 -7.91 -0.84
N THR A 191 -7.01 -8.99 -0.37
CA THR A 191 -6.03 -9.77 -1.13
C THR A 191 -6.67 -10.45 -2.34
N LEU A 192 -7.82 -11.10 -2.16
CA LEU A 192 -8.59 -11.68 -3.25
C LEU A 192 -9.10 -10.62 -4.23
N GLY A 193 -9.39 -9.42 -3.77
CA GLY A 193 -9.80 -8.28 -4.58
C GLY A 193 -8.68 -7.84 -5.52
N TYR A 194 -7.43 -7.77 -5.04
CA TYR A 194 -6.29 -7.45 -5.90
C TYR A 194 -6.08 -8.51 -6.99
N LEU A 195 -6.24 -9.79 -6.63
CA LEU A 195 -6.19 -10.88 -7.59
C LEU A 195 -7.33 -10.81 -8.61
N GLY A 196 -8.56 -10.65 -8.11
CA GLY A 196 -9.78 -10.59 -8.91
C GLY A 196 -9.78 -9.40 -9.86
N LEU A 197 -9.28 -8.25 -9.43
CA LEU A 197 -9.10 -7.08 -10.28
C LEU A 197 -8.12 -7.39 -11.41
N GLY A 198 -6.99 -8.03 -11.13
CA GLY A 198 -6.02 -8.46 -12.16
C GLY A 198 -6.64 -9.34 -13.24
N LEU A 199 -7.53 -10.26 -12.85
CA LEU A 199 -8.29 -11.12 -13.79
C LEU A 199 -9.45 -10.38 -14.49
N ALA A 200 -10.01 -9.36 -13.86
CA ALA A 200 -11.14 -8.59 -14.38
C ALA A 200 -10.71 -7.47 -15.34
N VAL A 201 -9.47 -6.96 -15.26
CA VAL A 201 -8.95 -5.91 -16.15
C VAL A 201 -9.16 -6.24 -17.64
N PRO A 202 -8.81 -7.44 -18.16
CA PRO A 202 -9.05 -7.79 -19.56
C PRO A 202 -10.54 -7.79 -19.91
N HIS A 203 -11.40 -8.14 -18.96
CA HIS A 203 -12.85 -8.17 -19.17
C HIS A 203 -13.45 -6.75 -19.23
N PHE A 204 -13.01 -5.85 -18.36
CA PHE A 204 -13.36 -4.43 -18.43
C PHE A 204 -12.86 -3.78 -19.72
N ALA A 205 -11.64 -4.10 -20.14
CA ALA A 205 -11.07 -3.59 -21.39
C ALA A 205 -11.90 -4.02 -22.62
N ARG A 206 -12.40 -5.27 -22.66
CA ARG A 206 -13.30 -5.76 -23.73
C ARG A 206 -14.65 -5.03 -23.77
N ARG A 207 -15.14 -4.55 -22.62
CA ARG A 207 -16.34 -3.70 -22.51
C ARG A 207 -16.09 -2.22 -22.81
N GLY A 208 -14.89 -1.86 -23.24
CA GLY A 208 -14.52 -0.47 -23.56
C GLY A 208 -14.17 0.39 -22.33
N TRP A 209 -14.14 -0.19 -21.13
CA TRP A 209 -13.75 0.55 -19.93
C TRP A 209 -12.26 0.87 -19.95
N THR A 210 -11.93 2.11 -19.60
CA THR A 210 -10.54 2.53 -19.41
C THR A 210 -10.15 2.41 -17.95
N THR A 211 -8.85 2.32 -17.67
CA THR A 211 -8.31 2.33 -16.29
C THR A 211 -8.83 3.52 -15.49
N LEU A 212 -9.00 4.68 -16.14
CA LEU A 212 -9.57 5.87 -15.52
C LEU A 212 -11.01 5.64 -15.04
N HIS A 213 -11.85 4.92 -15.79
CA HIS A 213 -13.20 4.59 -15.35
C HIS A 213 -13.18 3.74 -14.09
N VAL A 214 -12.33 2.72 -14.04
CA VAL A 214 -12.20 1.83 -12.88
C VAL A 214 -11.69 2.59 -11.64
N VAL A 215 -10.64 3.41 -11.81
CA VAL A 215 -10.09 4.23 -10.71
C VAL A 215 -11.11 5.28 -10.27
N ALA A 216 -11.80 5.95 -11.20
CA ALA A 216 -12.83 6.93 -10.87
C ALA A 216 -13.98 6.28 -10.11
N THR A 217 -14.46 5.11 -10.54
CA THR A 217 -15.49 4.37 -9.80
C THR A 217 -15.03 4.05 -8.39
N GLY A 218 -13.80 3.56 -8.19
CA GLY A 218 -13.24 3.32 -6.85
C GLY A 218 -13.17 4.59 -6.00
N THR A 219 -12.71 5.69 -6.59
CA THR A 219 -12.57 7.01 -5.94
C THR A 219 -13.91 7.53 -5.41
N PHE A 220 -15.01 7.29 -6.13
CA PHE A 220 -16.35 7.69 -5.69
C PHE A 220 -17.03 6.67 -4.76
N LEU A 221 -16.76 5.38 -4.95
CA LEU A 221 -17.31 4.31 -4.12
C LEU A 221 -16.77 4.36 -2.69
N MET A 222 -15.48 4.64 -2.48
CA MET A 222 -14.91 4.63 -1.13
C MET A 222 -15.56 5.65 -0.19
N PRO A 223 -15.64 6.96 -0.53
CA PRO A 223 -16.31 7.93 0.33
C PRO A 223 -17.81 7.64 0.49
N ALA A 224 -18.46 7.06 -0.53
CA ALA A 224 -19.87 6.67 -0.44
C ALA A 224 -20.08 5.54 0.57
N ILE A 225 -19.20 4.54 0.59
CA ILE A 225 -19.21 3.45 1.57
C ILE A 225 -18.89 3.99 2.97
N GLU A 226 -17.89 4.86 3.09
CA GLU A 226 -17.55 5.52 4.37
C GLU A 226 -18.74 6.33 4.91
N LEU A 227 -19.43 7.08 4.05
CA LEU A 227 -20.64 7.82 4.43
C LEU A 227 -21.77 6.87 4.85
N ALA A 228 -21.95 5.74 4.14
CA ALA A 228 -22.92 4.73 4.53
C ALA A 228 -22.60 4.15 5.91
N MET A 229 -21.32 3.97 6.26
CA MET A 229 -20.90 3.48 7.58
C MET A 229 -21.23 4.44 8.72
N VAL A 230 -21.36 5.74 8.45
CA VAL A 230 -21.78 6.74 9.45
C VAL A 230 -23.24 6.53 9.87
N PHE A 231 -24.10 6.17 8.91
CA PHE A 231 -25.55 6.05 9.15
C PHE A 231 -26.02 4.61 9.35
N ALA A 232 -25.20 3.62 9.03
CA ALA A 232 -25.58 2.23 9.11
C ALA A 232 -25.59 1.71 10.55
N SER A 233 -26.74 1.22 11.00
CA SER A 233 -26.95 0.61 12.31
C SER A 233 -27.36 -0.86 12.15
N GLY A 234 -26.67 -1.76 12.85
CA GLY A 234 -27.03 -3.19 12.88
C GLY A 234 -25.83 -4.13 12.95
N ALA A 235 -26.08 -5.38 13.33
CA ALA A 235 -25.04 -6.40 13.53
C ALA A 235 -24.24 -6.72 12.25
N HIS A 236 -24.79 -6.43 11.06
CA HIS A 236 -24.17 -6.73 9.76
C HIS A 236 -23.43 -5.54 9.13
N THR A 237 -23.39 -4.38 9.78
CA THR A 237 -22.72 -3.19 9.24
C THR A 237 -21.22 -3.41 8.98
N TRP A 238 -20.60 -4.41 9.64
CA TRP A 238 -19.21 -4.77 9.37
C TRP A 238 -18.97 -5.20 7.92
N LEU A 239 -20.00 -5.67 7.18
CA LEU A 239 -19.90 -6.00 5.76
C LEU A 239 -19.54 -4.80 4.88
N LEU A 240 -19.81 -3.56 5.32
CA LEU A 240 -19.38 -2.36 4.61
C LEU A 240 -17.85 -2.26 4.52
N TRP A 241 -17.12 -2.79 5.51
CA TRP A 241 -15.67 -2.91 5.42
C TRP A 241 -15.24 -3.84 4.29
N ILE A 242 -16.00 -4.91 4.01
CA ILE A 242 -15.73 -5.80 2.87
C ILE A 242 -15.92 -5.08 1.54
N GLY A 243 -16.98 -4.26 1.43
CA GLY A 243 -17.17 -3.37 0.28
C GLY A 243 -16.02 -2.38 0.12
N LEU A 244 -15.55 -1.79 1.22
CA LEU A 244 -14.43 -0.87 1.24
C LEU A 244 -13.13 -1.55 0.77
N ALA A 245 -12.89 -2.80 1.19
CA ALA A 245 -11.75 -3.61 0.76
C ALA A 245 -11.73 -3.78 -0.76
N ILE A 246 -12.87 -4.13 -1.37
CA ILE A 246 -12.99 -4.31 -2.83
C ILE A 246 -12.79 -2.97 -3.55
N ALA A 247 -13.45 -1.90 -3.10
CA ALA A 247 -13.34 -0.58 -3.71
C ALA A 247 -11.89 -0.05 -3.68
N ALA A 248 -11.17 -0.28 -2.58
CA ALA A 248 -9.76 0.12 -2.43
C ALA A 248 -8.85 -0.50 -3.49
N THR A 249 -9.16 -1.71 -3.97
CA THR A 249 -8.31 -2.39 -4.96
C THR A 249 -8.26 -1.67 -6.30
N CYS A 250 -9.30 -0.91 -6.66
CA CYS A 250 -9.36 -0.16 -7.92
C CYS A 250 -8.22 0.86 -8.07
N HIS A 251 -7.64 1.34 -6.96
CA HIS A 251 -6.54 2.31 -6.96
C HIS A 251 -5.16 1.70 -7.22
N SER A 252 -5.02 0.37 -7.25
CA SER A 252 -3.75 -0.27 -7.62
C SER A 252 -3.48 -0.27 -9.12
N LEU A 253 -4.48 0.06 -9.94
CA LEU A 253 -4.35 0.12 -11.39
C LEU A 253 -3.70 1.43 -11.82
N SER A 254 -2.37 1.44 -11.89
CA SER A 254 -1.61 2.54 -12.47
C SER A 254 -1.34 2.30 -13.96
N ARG A 255 -2.30 2.69 -14.80
CA ARG A 255 -2.01 2.93 -16.23
C ARG A 255 -2.72 4.19 -16.72
N ARG A 256 -1.97 5.04 -17.41
CA ARG A 256 -2.54 6.00 -18.34
C ARG A 256 -2.43 5.49 -19.76
N ARG A 257 -3.54 5.60 -20.49
CA ARG A 257 -3.56 5.60 -21.96
C ARG A 257 -2.97 6.91 -22.45
N THR A 258 -2.14 6.79 -23.49
CA THR A 258 -2.09 7.61 -24.71
C THR A 258 -3.08 8.76 -24.78
#